data_AF-A0A7M7T3R0-F1
#
_entry.id   AF-A0A7M7T3R0-F1
#
_cell.length_a   1.000
_cell.length_b   1.000
_cell.length_c   1.000
_cell.angle_alpha   90.00
_cell.angle_beta   90.00
_cell.angle_gamma   90.00
#
_symmetry.space_group_name_H-M   'P 1'
#
loop_
_entity.id
_entity.type
_entity.pdbx_description
1 polymer ?
#
loop_
_entity_poly.entity_id
_entity_poly.type
_entity_poly.pdbx_seq_one_letter_code
_entity_poly.pdbx_strand_id
1 'polypeptide(L)'
;MGSLLDTLLVQPFAAEVSFDPIPWQRWMREEGMLLYTISTVIYLLTIFTVQRVMKNRPRFVLRLPLALWNIGLSVFSIVCAWRLNVATHYILSQRGATLHSLICECNCFHRGQTGSLWLLLFAFSKLLEYGDTLFVVLRKAKLIVLHWYHHVLTYFSTCYLFAYASPTVFVMAMVNTYIHSLMYPYYALRILGVAVPKRVAMTITTIQIIQLLVGFLVNLYAAGALFWGVPCEVDRIGLGLGLFGFGTLLILFINFFVHSYFFGTSKNKVQ
;
A
#
# COMPACT_ATOMS: atom_id res chain seq x y z
N MET A 1 -7.26 -35.00 0.86
CA MET A 1 -7.48 -33.61 1.32
C MET A 1 -6.19 -32.78 1.32
N GLY A 2 -5.03 -33.34 1.72
CA GLY A 2 -3.74 -32.64 1.65
C GLY A 2 -3.34 -32.16 0.24
N SER A 3 -3.45 -33.01 -0.79
CA SER A 3 -3.05 -32.64 -2.16
C SER A 3 -3.84 -31.47 -2.78
N LEU A 4 -5.16 -31.37 -2.51
CA LEU A 4 -5.99 -30.28 -3.03
C LEU A 4 -5.71 -28.96 -2.30
N LEU A 5 -5.48 -29.03 -0.98
CA LEU A 5 -5.09 -27.88 -0.16
C LEU A 5 -3.71 -27.37 -0.55
N ASP A 6 -2.72 -28.24 -0.76
CA ASP A 6 -1.38 -27.85 -1.21
C ASP A 6 -1.42 -27.23 -2.62
N THR A 7 -2.27 -27.77 -3.50
CA THR A 7 -2.50 -27.20 -4.84
C THR A 7 -3.11 -25.80 -4.75
N LEU A 8 -4.14 -25.60 -3.92
CA LEU A 8 -4.79 -24.29 -3.78
C LEU A 8 -3.94 -23.27 -3.01
N LEU A 9 -3.16 -23.72 -2.03
CA LEU A 9 -2.43 -22.85 -1.10
C LEU A 9 -1.06 -22.40 -1.62
N VAL A 10 -0.40 -23.22 -2.43
CA VAL A 10 1.01 -23.01 -2.83
C VAL A 10 1.20 -22.94 -4.34
N GLN A 11 0.44 -23.68 -5.14
CA GLN A 11 0.65 -23.67 -6.59
C GLN A 11 0.27 -22.31 -7.20
N PRO A 12 1.04 -21.85 -8.21
CA PRO A 12 0.66 -20.68 -9.00
C PRO A 12 -0.69 -20.88 -9.71
N PHE A 13 -1.52 -19.84 -9.72
CA PHE A 13 -2.73 -19.82 -10.54
C PHE A 13 -2.37 -19.70 -12.02
N ALA A 14 -3.23 -20.19 -12.92
CA ALA A 14 -2.97 -20.11 -14.37
C ALA A 14 -2.69 -18.67 -14.85
N ALA A 15 -3.40 -17.68 -14.30
CA ALA A 15 -3.16 -16.26 -14.58
C ALA A 15 -1.74 -15.82 -14.18
N GLU A 16 -1.25 -16.26 -13.03
CA GLU A 16 0.10 -15.92 -12.53
C GLU A 16 1.18 -16.57 -13.38
N VAL A 17 1.02 -17.83 -13.78
CA VAL A 17 1.97 -18.56 -14.65
C VAL A 17 2.07 -17.90 -16.03
N SER A 18 0.94 -17.47 -16.58
CA SER A 18 0.89 -16.87 -17.91
C SER A 18 1.36 -15.40 -17.95
N PHE A 19 1.38 -14.73 -16.79
CA PHE A 19 1.63 -13.29 -16.71
C PHE A 19 3.07 -12.94 -17.02
N ASP A 20 3.23 -11.97 -17.93
CA ASP A 20 4.50 -11.36 -18.29
C ASP A 20 4.52 -9.90 -17.80
N PRO A 21 5.37 -9.54 -16.82
CA PRO A 21 5.45 -8.17 -16.33
C PRO A 21 6.11 -7.21 -17.33
N ILE A 22 6.91 -7.69 -18.29
CA ILE A 22 7.78 -6.84 -19.11
C ILE A 22 7.00 -5.83 -19.97
N PRO A 23 5.91 -6.21 -20.68
CA PRO A 23 5.11 -5.24 -21.44
C PRO A 23 4.49 -4.16 -20.54
N TRP A 24 4.02 -4.53 -19.35
CA TRP A 24 3.42 -3.60 -18.39
C TRP A 24 4.44 -2.64 -17.81
N GLN A 25 5.63 -3.14 -17.48
CA GLN A 25 6.73 -2.30 -17.02
C GLN A 25 7.18 -1.32 -18.10
N ARG A 26 7.32 -1.79 -19.34
CA ARG A 26 7.65 -0.93 -20.49
C ARG A 26 6.60 0.16 -20.67
N TRP A 27 5.33 -0.21 -20.73
CA TRP A 27 4.22 0.74 -20.85
C TRP A 27 4.23 1.75 -19.70
N MET A 28 4.42 1.31 -18.45
CA MET A 28 4.45 2.21 -17.30
C MET A 28 5.63 3.21 -17.35
N ARG A 29 6.79 2.80 -17.89
CA ARG A 29 7.95 3.68 -18.07
C ARG A 29 7.77 4.68 -19.20
N GLU A 30 7.24 4.25 -20.34
CA GLU A 30 7.19 5.04 -21.57
C GLU A 30 5.95 5.96 -21.62
N GLU A 31 4.78 5.42 -21.29
CA GLU A 31 3.49 6.12 -21.43
C GLU A 31 2.80 6.35 -20.07
N GLY A 32 3.03 5.45 -19.12
CA GLY A 32 2.37 5.46 -17.81
C GLY A 32 2.69 6.72 -17.00
N MET A 33 3.90 7.28 -17.16
CA MET A 33 4.31 8.55 -16.53
C MET A 33 3.27 9.65 -16.66
N LEU A 34 2.78 9.85 -17.88
CA LEU A 34 1.77 10.85 -18.15
C LEU A 34 0.43 10.45 -17.49
N LEU A 35 0.05 9.18 -17.60
CA LEU A 35 -1.23 8.69 -17.08
C LEU A 35 -1.33 8.81 -15.55
N TYR A 36 -0.35 8.34 -14.79
CA TYR A 36 -0.41 8.44 -13.33
C TYR A 36 -0.28 9.88 -12.83
N THR A 37 0.41 10.75 -13.58
CA THR A 37 0.47 12.19 -13.30
C THR A 37 -0.90 12.84 -13.53
N ILE A 38 -1.52 12.62 -14.68
CA ILE A 38 -2.87 13.13 -15.01
C ILE A 38 -3.89 12.60 -13.99
N SER A 39 -3.85 11.31 -13.67
CA SER A 39 -4.75 10.69 -12.69
C SER A 39 -4.61 11.34 -11.31
N THR A 40 -3.39 11.67 -10.90
CA THR A 40 -3.11 12.38 -9.64
C THR A 40 -3.63 13.81 -9.66
N VAL A 41 -3.45 14.54 -10.76
CA VAL A 41 -3.98 15.90 -10.93
C VAL A 41 -5.50 15.89 -10.89
N ILE A 42 -6.14 14.99 -11.64
CA ILE A 42 -7.59 14.80 -11.65
C ILE A 42 -8.08 14.48 -10.24
N TYR A 43 -7.42 13.58 -9.53
CA TYR A 43 -7.74 13.24 -8.15
C TYR A 43 -7.70 14.47 -7.24
N LEU A 44 -6.61 15.24 -7.25
CA LEU A 44 -6.47 16.44 -6.42
C LEU A 44 -7.54 17.50 -6.74
N LEU A 45 -7.76 17.77 -8.03
CA LEU A 45 -8.83 18.69 -8.47
C LEU A 45 -10.20 18.20 -8.01
N THR A 46 -10.47 16.90 -8.14
CA THR A 46 -11.74 16.30 -7.74
C THR A 46 -11.96 16.43 -6.24
N ILE A 47 -11.02 16.01 -5.39
CA ILE A 47 -11.21 16.01 -3.94
C ILE A 47 -11.42 17.43 -3.40
N PHE A 48 -10.67 18.43 -3.88
CA PHE A 48 -10.80 19.80 -3.40
C PHE A 48 -12.03 20.51 -3.98
N THR A 49 -12.44 20.18 -5.20
CA THR A 49 -13.68 20.68 -5.80
C THR A 49 -14.89 20.10 -5.07
N VAL A 50 -14.95 18.78 -4.88
CA VAL A 50 -16.03 18.11 -4.14
C VAL A 50 -16.07 18.62 -2.70
N GLN A 51 -14.94 18.77 -2.02
CA GLN A 51 -14.89 19.33 -0.67
C GLN A 51 -15.49 20.75 -0.61
N ARG A 52 -15.25 21.59 -1.62
CA ARG A 52 -15.81 22.95 -1.71
C ARG A 52 -17.31 22.93 -1.99
N VAL A 53 -17.77 22.09 -2.92
CA VAL A 53 -19.21 21.92 -3.24
C VAL A 53 -19.98 21.38 -2.02
N MET A 54 -19.40 20.43 -1.29
CA MET A 54 -20.02 19.81 -0.13
C MET A 54 -20.15 20.75 1.07
N LYS A 55 -19.53 21.94 1.08
CA LYS A 55 -19.74 22.94 2.13
C LYS A 55 -21.22 23.31 2.26
N ASN A 56 -21.88 23.53 1.13
CA ASN A 56 -23.27 23.98 1.04
C ASN A 56 -24.28 22.84 0.86
N ARG A 57 -23.84 21.57 0.99
CA ARG A 57 -24.71 20.39 0.85
C ARG A 57 -24.76 19.56 2.12
N PRO A 58 -25.84 18.80 2.36
CA PRO A 58 -25.88 17.83 3.45
C PRO A 58 -24.87 16.69 3.22
N ARG A 59 -24.43 16.05 4.31
CA ARG A 59 -23.53 14.89 4.22
C ARG A 59 -24.24 13.72 3.52
N PHE A 60 -23.54 12.99 2.66
CA PHE A 60 -24.08 11.75 2.09
C PHE A 60 -24.03 10.60 3.11
N VAL A 61 -25.07 9.77 3.13
CA VAL A 61 -25.14 8.55 3.95
C VAL A 61 -24.69 7.37 3.08
N LEU A 62 -23.37 7.20 2.95
CA LEU A 62 -22.75 6.17 2.09
C LEU A 62 -22.34 4.91 2.88
N ARG A 63 -23.14 4.50 3.87
CA ARG A 63 -22.75 3.39 4.77
C ARG A 63 -22.51 2.09 4.01
N LEU A 64 -23.51 1.62 3.26
CA LEU A 64 -23.41 0.35 2.52
C LEU A 64 -22.36 0.40 1.40
N PRO A 65 -22.31 1.43 0.51
CA PRO A 65 -21.27 1.52 -0.50
C PRO A 65 -19.85 1.52 0.09
N LEU A 66 -19.63 2.28 1.18
CA LEU A 66 -18.33 2.33 1.82
C LEU A 66 -18.00 1.02 2.55
N ALA A 67 -18.98 0.32 3.13
CA ALA A 67 -18.75 -0.99 3.73
C ALA A 67 -18.33 -2.02 2.66
N LEU A 68 -19.06 -2.09 1.55
CA LEU A 68 -18.73 -2.98 0.42
C LEU A 68 -17.36 -2.65 -0.18
N TRP A 69 -17.04 -1.35 -0.30
CA TRP A 69 -15.74 -0.88 -0.74
C TRP A 69 -14.60 -1.38 0.17
N ASN A 70 -14.72 -1.19 1.48
CA ASN A 70 -13.72 -1.67 2.45
C ASN A 70 -13.63 -3.21 2.46
N ILE A 71 -14.75 -3.93 2.29
CA ILE A 71 -14.75 -5.40 2.18
C ILE A 71 -14.00 -5.83 0.91
N GLY A 72 -14.25 -5.18 -0.23
CA GLY A 72 -13.56 -5.46 -1.48
C GLY A 72 -12.05 -5.26 -1.37
N LEU A 73 -11.62 -4.11 -0.83
CA LEU A 73 -10.20 -3.82 -0.60
C LEU A 73 -9.58 -4.76 0.44
N SER A 74 -10.35 -5.21 1.43
CA SER A 74 -9.91 -6.22 2.39
C SER A 74 -9.66 -7.57 1.71
N VAL A 75 -10.61 -8.08 0.92
CA VAL A 75 -10.47 -9.36 0.21
C VAL A 75 -9.28 -9.28 -0.73
N PHE A 76 -9.16 -8.21 -1.51
CA PHE A 76 -8.00 -7.97 -2.36
C PHE A 76 -6.69 -8.01 -1.57
N SER A 77 -6.63 -7.30 -0.44
CA SER A 77 -5.41 -7.22 0.39
C SER A 77 -5.04 -8.57 1.01
N ILE A 78 -6.02 -9.37 1.44
CA ILE A 78 -5.81 -10.72 1.97
C ILE A 78 -5.22 -11.63 0.90
N VAL A 79 -5.83 -11.66 -0.28
CA VAL A 79 -5.34 -12.51 -1.38
C VAL A 79 -3.97 -12.04 -1.84
N CYS A 80 -3.77 -10.73 -2.05
CA CYS A 80 -2.48 -10.18 -2.45
C CYS A 80 -1.38 -10.49 -1.42
N ALA A 81 -1.64 -10.31 -0.12
CA ALA A 81 -0.68 -10.65 0.94
C ALA A 81 -0.34 -12.14 0.96
N TRP A 82 -1.35 -13.01 0.81
CA TRP A 82 -1.13 -14.45 0.74
C TRP A 82 -0.27 -14.84 -0.47
N ARG A 83 -0.58 -14.33 -1.66
CA ARG A 83 0.16 -14.68 -2.89
C ARG A 83 1.58 -14.10 -2.90
N LEU A 84 1.78 -12.88 -2.39
CA LEU A 84 3.13 -12.34 -2.18
C LEU A 84 3.90 -13.14 -1.14
N ASN A 85 3.27 -13.66 -0.08
CA ASN A 85 3.92 -14.52 0.90
C ASN A 85 4.38 -15.86 0.30
N VAL A 86 3.57 -16.48 -0.57
CA VAL A 86 3.96 -17.67 -1.35
C VAL A 86 5.19 -17.37 -2.21
N ALA A 87 5.23 -16.22 -2.88
CA ALA A 87 6.39 -15.78 -3.66
C ALA A 87 7.63 -15.58 -2.77
N THR A 88 7.48 -14.95 -1.60
CA THR A 88 8.57 -14.76 -0.63
C THR A 88 9.14 -16.11 -0.17
N HIS A 89 8.26 -17.06 0.16
CA HIS A 89 8.68 -18.40 0.57
C HIS A 89 9.48 -19.10 -0.53
N TYR A 90 9.01 -19.03 -1.78
CA TYR A 90 9.73 -19.56 -2.93
C TYR A 90 11.13 -18.96 -3.07
N ILE A 91 11.26 -17.64 -2.98
CA ILE A 91 12.55 -16.93 -3.09
C ILE A 91 13.50 -17.35 -1.96
N LEU A 92 13.03 -17.35 -0.71
CA LEU A 92 13.85 -17.69 0.46
C LEU A 92 14.18 -19.19 0.56
N SER A 93 13.43 -20.06 -0.13
CA SER A 93 13.72 -21.49 -0.20
C SER A 93 14.85 -21.84 -1.19
N GLN A 94 15.28 -20.90 -2.04
CA GLN A 94 16.39 -21.11 -2.97
C GLN A 94 17.71 -21.22 -2.19
N ARG A 95 18.59 -22.12 -2.63
CA ARG A 95 19.91 -22.30 -1.98
C ARG A 95 20.71 -21.00 -2.04
N GLY A 96 21.14 -20.52 -0.87
CA GLY A 96 21.95 -19.30 -0.75
C GLY A 96 21.13 -18.01 -0.69
N ALA A 97 19.79 -18.07 -0.71
CA ALA A 97 18.96 -16.89 -0.55
C ALA A 97 19.13 -16.25 0.84
N THR A 98 19.27 -14.94 0.87
CA THR A 98 19.36 -14.16 2.11
C THR A 98 18.32 -13.03 2.12
N LEU A 99 18.22 -12.29 3.23
CA LEU A 99 17.43 -11.07 3.26
C LEU A 99 17.91 -10.04 2.22
N HIS A 100 19.21 -10.05 1.88
CA HIS A 100 19.76 -9.23 0.82
C HIS A 100 19.12 -9.56 -0.54
N SER A 101 18.93 -10.85 -0.83
CA SER A 101 18.29 -11.30 -2.08
C SER A 101 16.86 -10.76 -2.24
N LEU A 102 16.14 -10.54 -1.14
CA LEU A 102 14.79 -9.95 -1.17
C LEU A 102 14.83 -8.42 -1.36
N ILE A 103 15.82 -7.75 -0.79
CA ILE A 103 15.92 -6.28 -0.76
C ILE A 103 16.62 -5.71 -2.00
N CYS A 104 17.59 -6.44 -2.55
CA CYS A 104 18.52 -5.95 -3.56
C CYS A 104 18.56 -6.79 -4.84
N GLU A 105 18.14 -8.05 -4.83
CA GLU A 105 18.28 -8.96 -6.00
C GLU A 105 16.98 -9.72 -6.28
N CYS A 106 15.84 -9.13 -5.92
CA CYS A 106 14.55 -9.83 -5.94
C CYS A 106 14.24 -10.20 -7.39
N ASN A 107 14.42 -11.49 -7.74
CA ASN A 107 14.05 -12.10 -9.02
C ASN A 107 12.52 -12.11 -9.26
N CYS A 108 11.80 -11.14 -8.72
CA CYS A 108 10.36 -11.10 -8.51
C CYS A 108 9.58 -10.63 -9.76
N PHE A 109 10.31 -10.25 -10.80
CA PHE A 109 9.82 -9.71 -12.06
C PHE A 109 10.12 -10.62 -13.25
N HIS A 110 9.98 -11.93 -13.06
CA HIS A 110 10.06 -12.91 -14.16
C HIS A 110 8.69 -13.47 -14.52
N ARG A 111 8.54 -13.80 -15.81
CA ARG A 111 7.34 -14.45 -16.34
C ARG A 111 7.04 -15.73 -15.55
N GLY A 112 5.79 -15.88 -15.16
CA GLY A 112 5.30 -17.04 -14.44
C GLY A 112 5.63 -17.09 -12.95
N GLN A 113 6.29 -16.07 -12.40
CA GLN A 113 6.39 -15.94 -10.95
C GLN A 113 5.12 -15.37 -10.35
N THR A 114 4.61 -16.05 -9.32
CA THR A 114 3.44 -15.66 -8.53
C THR A 114 3.43 -14.17 -8.19
N GLY A 115 4.55 -13.62 -7.70
CA GLY A 115 4.59 -12.24 -7.22
C GLY A 115 4.34 -11.16 -8.28
N SER A 116 4.75 -11.39 -9.52
CA SER A 116 4.78 -10.35 -10.57
C SER A 116 3.39 -9.79 -10.92
N LEU A 117 2.38 -10.65 -11.08
CA LEU A 117 0.98 -10.25 -11.32
C LEU A 117 0.44 -9.43 -10.14
N TRP A 118 0.68 -9.89 -8.92
CA TRP A 118 0.17 -9.23 -7.71
C TRP A 118 0.82 -7.88 -7.45
N LEU A 119 2.08 -7.69 -7.84
CA LEU A 119 2.71 -6.37 -7.79
C LEU A 119 2.08 -5.39 -8.78
N LEU A 120 1.69 -5.83 -9.98
CA LEU A 120 0.95 -4.99 -10.92
C LEU A 120 -0.43 -4.63 -10.35
N LEU A 121 -1.15 -5.62 -9.84
CA LEU A 121 -2.47 -5.39 -9.22
C LEU A 121 -2.37 -4.49 -7.99
N PHE A 122 -1.31 -4.60 -7.21
CA PHE A 122 -1.01 -3.70 -6.10
C PHE A 122 -0.78 -2.26 -6.57
N ALA A 123 -0.06 -2.05 -7.67
CA ALA A 123 0.08 -0.71 -8.25
C ALA A 123 -1.27 -0.11 -8.66
N PHE A 124 -2.14 -0.91 -9.29
CA PHE A 124 -3.49 -0.48 -9.64
C PHE A 124 -4.41 -0.29 -8.42
N SER A 125 -4.22 -1.05 -7.34
CA SER A 125 -4.99 -0.87 -6.12
C SER A 125 -4.78 0.53 -5.55
N LYS A 126 -3.56 1.09 -5.66
CA LYS A 126 -3.29 2.46 -5.20
C LYS A 126 -4.07 3.54 -5.95
N LEU A 127 -4.35 3.31 -7.24
CA LEU A 127 -5.27 4.17 -7.98
C LEU A 127 -6.71 4.03 -7.46
N LEU A 128 -7.16 2.79 -7.23
CA LEU A 128 -8.49 2.54 -6.69
C LEU A 128 -8.67 3.19 -5.32
N GLU A 129 -7.65 3.13 -4.46
CA GLU A 129 -7.64 3.72 -3.11
C GLU A 129 -7.88 5.24 -3.10
N TYR A 130 -7.76 5.96 -4.22
CA TYR A 130 -8.26 7.34 -4.33
C TYR A 130 -9.77 7.47 -4.01
N GLY A 131 -10.53 6.39 -4.18
CA GLY A 131 -11.92 6.28 -3.74
C GLY A 131 -12.11 6.48 -2.24
N ASP A 132 -11.12 6.11 -1.40
CA ASP A 132 -11.18 6.31 0.06
C ASP A 132 -11.37 7.80 0.39
N THR A 133 -10.59 8.65 -0.28
CA THR A 133 -10.66 10.11 -0.12
C THR A 133 -11.98 10.68 -0.62
N LEU A 134 -12.54 10.15 -1.72
CA LEU A 134 -13.85 10.56 -2.22
C LEU A 134 -14.94 10.29 -1.17
N PHE A 135 -14.93 9.12 -0.53
CA PHE A 135 -15.86 8.83 0.56
C PHE A 135 -15.68 9.76 1.75
N VAL A 136 -14.45 10.15 2.09
CA VAL A 136 -14.16 11.13 3.15
C VAL A 136 -14.83 12.47 2.84
N VAL A 137 -14.62 13.03 1.64
CA VAL A 137 -15.16 14.36 1.28
C VAL A 137 -16.68 14.34 1.10
N LEU A 138 -17.26 13.29 0.50
CA LEU A 138 -18.71 13.15 0.32
C LEU A 138 -19.46 13.00 1.64
N ARG A 139 -18.83 12.40 2.65
CA ARG A 139 -19.40 12.27 3.99
C ARG A 139 -19.16 13.49 4.88
N LYS A 140 -18.49 14.53 4.37
CA LYS A 140 -18.02 15.71 5.12
C LYS A 140 -17.15 15.34 6.32
N ALA A 141 -16.38 14.25 6.21
CA ALA A 141 -15.37 13.90 7.22
C ALA A 141 -14.13 14.80 7.06
N LYS A 142 -13.35 14.95 8.14
CA LYS A 142 -12.13 15.77 8.12
C LYS A 142 -11.08 15.14 7.20
N LEU A 143 -10.85 15.76 6.05
CA LEU A 143 -9.76 15.41 5.16
C LEU A 143 -8.44 15.91 5.74
N ILE A 144 -7.65 15.02 6.31
CA ILE A 144 -6.33 15.34 6.89
C ILE A 144 -5.22 15.29 5.84
N VAL A 145 -4.16 16.10 6.02
CA VAL A 145 -3.00 16.14 5.11
C VAL A 145 -2.39 14.76 4.93
N LEU A 146 -2.19 14.03 6.02
CA LEU A 146 -1.63 12.68 6.01
C LEU A 146 -2.33 11.77 5.00
N HIS A 147 -3.66 11.83 4.90
CA HIS A 147 -4.45 10.90 4.10
C HIS A 147 -4.25 11.13 2.60
N TRP A 148 -4.55 12.34 2.10
CA TRP A 148 -4.44 12.58 0.66
C TRP A 148 -2.98 12.62 0.19
N TYR A 149 -2.05 13.10 1.04
CA TYR A 149 -0.61 13.06 0.75
C TYR A 149 -0.10 11.62 0.62
N HIS A 150 -0.48 10.75 1.55
CA HIS A 150 -0.17 9.31 1.48
C HIS A 150 -0.68 8.67 0.19
N HIS A 151 -1.95 8.91 -0.18
CA HIS A 151 -2.52 8.31 -1.39
C HIS A 151 -1.77 8.76 -2.66
N VAL A 152 -1.44 10.05 -2.79
CA VAL A 152 -0.65 10.55 -3.93
C VAL A 152 0.73 9.90 -3.98
N LEU A 153 1.44 9.94 -2.84
CA LEU A 153 2.80 9.45 -2.74
C LEU A 153 2.89 7.94 -3.02
N THR A 154 2.00 7.14 -2.40
CA THR A 154 2.02 5.69 -2.57
C THR A 154 1.63 5.26 -3.97
N TYR A 155 0.67 5.92 -4.63
CA TYR A 155 0.33 5.63 -6.02
C TYR A 155 1.51 5.93 -6.95
N PHE A 156 2.09 7.12 -6.85
CA PHE A 156 3.18 7.54 -7.72
C PHE A 156 4.43 6.67 -7.53
N SER A 157 4.87 6.48 -6.28
CA SER A 157 6.05 5.66 -5.97
C SER A 157 5.86 4.20 -6.35
N THR A 158 4.67 3.61 -6.15
CA THR A 158 4.44 2.20 -6.51
C THR A 158 4.45 2.00 -8.02
N CYS A 159 3.84 2.90 -8.79
CA CYS A 159 3.88 2.84 -10.26
C CYS A 159 5.31 2.94 -10.77
N TYR A 160 6.08 3.91 -10.23
CA TYR A 160 7.50 4.07 -10.59
C TYR A 160 8.32 2.82 -10.27
N LEU A 161 8.27 2.34 -9.03
CA LEU A 161 9.09 1.22 -8.59
C LEU A 161 8.73 -0.09 -9.32
N PHE A 162 7.45 -0.31 -9.63
CA PHE A 162 7.04 -1.44 -10.47
C PHE A 162 7.61 -1.30 -11.89
N ALA A 163 7.49 -0.10 -12.48
CA ALA A 163 7.96 0.18 -13.84
C ALA A 163 9.47 -0.08 -14.00
N TYR A 164 10.27 0.19 -12.97
CA TYR A 164 11.72 -0.05 -12.98
C TYR A 164 12.13 -1.39 -12.34
N ALA A 165 11.19 -2.30 -12.10
CA ALA A 165 11.44 -3.61 -11.52
C ALA A 165 12.22 -3.55 -10.19
N SER A 166 12.01 -2.50 -9.38
CA SER A 166 12.77 -2.30 -8.15
C SER A 166 12.44 -3.39 -7.12
N PRO A 167 13.44 -4.14 -6.60
CA PRO A 167 13.23 -5.16 -5.56
C PRO A 167 12.47 -4.64 -4.33
N THR A 168 12.70 -3.38 -3.96
CA THR A 168 12.09 -2.76 -2.77
C THR A 168 10.56 -2.75 -2.83
N VAL A 169 9.94 -2.60 -4.01
CA VAL A 169 8.48 -2.60 -4.13
C VAL A 169 7.86 -3.91 -3.71
N PHE A 170 8.57 -5.03 -3.87
CA PHE A 170 8.09 -6.34 -3.43
C PHE A 170 7.95 -6.38 -1.91
N VAL A 171 9.01 -6.01 -1.18
CA VAL A 171 9.01 -5.94 0.29
C VAL A 171 7.94 -4.97 0.77
N MET A 172 7.84 -3.80 0.14
CA MET A 172 6.84 -2.79 0.52
C MET A 172 5.41 -3.26 0.27
N ALA A 173 5.13 -3.86 -0.88
CA ALA A 173 3.82 -4.39 -1.22
C ALA A 173 3.40 -5.52 -0.27
N MET A 174 4.31 -6.42 0.07
CA MET A 174 4.06 -7.52 1.01
C MET A 174 3.62 -6.99 2.38
N VAL A 175 4.41 -6.10 3.00
CA VAL A 175 4.06 -5.57 4.33
C VAL A 175 2.82 -4.67 4.27
N ASN A 176 2.67 -3.87 3.20
CA ASN A 176 1.53 -2.98 3.02
C ASN A 176 0.21 -3.73 2.86
N THR A 177 0.16 -4.78 2.03
CA THR A 177 -1.03 -5.60 1.84
C THR A 177 -1.38 -6.39 3.09
N TYR A 178 -0.38 -6.86 3.84
CA TYR A 178 -0.62 -7.49 5.13
C TYR A 178 -1.32 -6.54 6.11
N ILE A 179 -0.88 -5.28 6.20
CA ILE A 179 -1.48 -4.29 7.10
C ILE A 179 -2.83 -3.82 6.61
N HIS A 180 -3.01 -3.65 5.30
CA HIS A 180 -4.32 -3.37 4.71
C HIS A 180 -5.32 -4.51 4.92
N SER A 181 -4.85 -5.75 4.98
CA SER A 181 -5.68 -6.90 5.35
C SER A 181 -6.22 -6.83 6.79
N LEU A 182 -5.62 -6.00 7.67
CA LEU A 182 -6.11 -5.72 9.03
C LEU A 182 -6.92 -4.41 9.09
N MET A 183 -6.46 -3.37 8.40
CA MET A 183 -7.05 -2.03 8.45
C MET A 183 -8.43 -1.97 7.77
N TYR A 184 -8.58 -2.56 6.59
CA TYR A 184 -9.84 -2.48 5.84
C TYR A 184 -11.00 -3.24 6.52
N PRO A 185 -10.81 -4.45 7.07
CA PRO A 185 -11.83 -5.07 7.93
C PRO A 185 -12.21 -4.20 9.12
N TYR A 186 -11.22 -3.59 9.79
CA TYR A 186 -11.49 -2.68 10.90
C TYR A 186 -12.39 -1.52 10.46
N TYR A 187 -12.12 -0.89 9.31
CA TYR A 187 -13.00 0.16 8.78
C TYR A 187 -14.38 -0.35 8.42
N ALA A 188 -14.49 -1.49 7.73
CA ALA A 188 -15.77 -2.11 7.39
C ALA A 188 -16.63 -2.36 8.65
N LEU A 189 -16.05 -2.98 9.69
CA LEU A 189 -16.72 -3.23 10.97
C LEU A 189 -17.22 -1.93 11.62
N ARG A 190 -16.37 -0.89 11.65
CA ARG A 190 -16.74 0.43 12.21
C ARG A 190 -17.88 1.09 11.45
N ILE A 191 -17.95 0.94 10.13
CA ILE A 191 -19.02 1.50 9.30
C ILE A 191 -20.34 0.74 9.48
N LEU A 192 -20.28 -0.57 9.67
CA LEU A 192 -21.42 -1.44 9.97
C LEU A 192 -21.97 -1.25 11.40
N GLY A 193 -21.36 -0.38 12.20
CA GLY A 193 -21.83 -0.05 13.55
C GLY A 193 -21.29 -1.00 14.63
N VAL A 194 -20.33 -1.88 14.29
CA VAL A 194 -19.70 -2.77 15.27
C VAL A 194 -18.79 -1.95 16.20
N ALA A 195 -19.03 -2.07 17.51
CA ALA A 195 -18.24 -1.42 18.54
C ALA A 195 -16.87 -2.11 18.69
N VAL A 196 -15.87 -1.62 17.97
CA VAL A 196 -14.49 -2.10 18.10
C VAL A 196 -13.74 -1.32 19.20
N PRO A 197 -13.01 -1.99 20.11
CA PRO A 197 -12.24 -1.31 21.16
C PRO A 197 -11.18 -0.36 20.61
N LYS A 198 -10.96 0.77 21.31
CA LYS A 198 -9.91 1.75 20.97
C LYS A 198 -8.51 1.10 20.89
N ARG A 199 -8.25 0.06 21.67
CA ARG A 199 -6.98 -0.70 21.65
C ARG A 199 -6.68 -1.28 20.27
N VAL A 200 -7.67 -1.79 19.55
CA VAL A 200 -7.49 -2.33 18.19
C VAL A 200 -7.05 -1.24 17.23
N ALA A 201 -7.68 -0.07 17.29
CA ALA A 201 -7.30 1.07 16.46
C ALA A 201 -5.86 1.53 16.74
N MET A 202 -5.47 1.60 18.03
CA MET A 202 -4.09 1.91 18.43
C MET A 202 -3.11 0.86 17.92
N THR A 203 -3.39 -0.43 18.07
CA THR A 203 -2.55 -1.52 17.57
C THR A 203 -2.35 -1.43 16.05
N ILE A 204 -3.41 -1.20 15.28
CA ILE A 204 -3.31 -1.03 13.82
C ILE A 204 -2.39 0.15 13.48
N THR A 205 -2.58 1.31 14.12
CA THR A 205 -1.73 2.47 13.85
C THR A 205 -0.28 2.25 14.28
N THR A 206 -0.03 1.53 15.39
CA THR A 206 1.33 1.14 15.80
C THR A 206 1.99 0.24 14.77
N ILE A 207 1.28 -0.76 14.26
CA ILE A 207 1.80 -1.66 13.22
C ILE A 207 2.09 -0.87 11.92
N GLN A 208 1.24 0.10 11.55
CA GLN A 208 1.50 1.01 10.42
C GLN A 208 2.77 1.84 10.61
N ILE A 209 3.02 2.38 11.81
CA ILE A 209 4.27 3.11 12.11
C ILE A 209 5.49 2.17 11.99
N ILE A 210 5.39 0.95 12.53
CA ILE A 210 6.46 -0.04 12.43
C ILE A 210 6.73 -0.38 10.95
N GLN A 211 5.70 -0.57 10.12
CA GLN A 211 5.86 -0.77 8.68
C GLN A 211 6.62 0.37 8.03
N LEU A 212 6.27 1.62 8.33
CA LEU A 212 6.94 2.78 7.73
C LEU A 212 8.40 2.86 8.15
N LEU A 213 8.71 2.53 9.41
CA LEU A 213 10.07 2.44 9.90
C LEU A 213 10.86 1.33 9.20
N VAL A 214 10.30 0.12 9.10
CA VAL A 214 10.93 -1.00 8.38
C VAL A 214 11.15 -0.63 6.92
N GLY A 215 10.18 -0.01 6.27
CA GLY A 215 10.30 0.47 4.89
C GLY A 215 11.43 1.47 4.71
N PHE A 216 11.57 2.42 5.64
CA PHE A 216 12.69 3.36 5.65
C PHE A 216 14.04 2.66 5.83
N LEU A 217 14.15 1.71 6.77
CA LEU A 217 15.38 0.97 7.03
C LEU A 217 15.80 0.06 5.87
N VAL A 218 14.85 -0.57 5.18
CA VAL A 218 15.11 -1.38 3.98
C VAL A 218 15.71 -0.52 2.86
N ASN A 219 15.17 0.68 2.65
CA ASN A 219 15.74 1.61 1.69
C ASN A 219 17.12 2.11 2.14
N LEU A 220 17.31 2.40 3.43
CA LEU A 220 18.62 2.81 3.95
C LEU A 220 19.68 1.71 3.79
N TYR A 221 19.29 0.44 3.98
CA TYR A 221 20.16 -0.70 3.72
C TYR A 221 20.54 -0.80 2.23
N ALA A 222 19.58 -0.68 1.31
CA ALA A 222 19.85 -0.67 -0.13
C ALA A 222 20.77 0.49 -0.53
N ALA A 223 20.59 1.68 0.06
CA ALA A 223 21.50 2.82 -0.11
C ALA A 223 22.92 2.48 0.34
N GLY A 224 23.06 1.86 1.51
CA GLY A 224 24.34 1.41 2.04
C GLY A 224 25.01 0.38 1.15
N ALA A 225 24.27 -0.61 0.65
CA ALA A 225 24.77 -1.62 -0.28
C ALA A 225 25.38 -0.98 -1.53
N LEU A 226 24.64 -0.06 -2.17
CA LEU A 226 25.12 0.70 -3.33
C LEU A 226 26.36 1.55 -3.01
N PHE A 227 26.41 2.17 -1.83
CA PHE A 227 27.54 3.00 -1.40
C PHE A 227 28.82 2.17 -1.19
N TRP A 228 28.71 0.98 -0.60
CA TRP A 228 29.83 0.09 -0.35
C TRP A 228 30.19 -0.82 -1.54
N GLY A 229 29.54 -0.63 -2.69
CA GLY A 229 29.80 -1.43 -3.90
C GLY A 229 29.28 -2.87 -3.83
N VAL A 230 28.36 -3.16 -2.90
CA VAL A 230 27.64 -4.44 -2.86
C VAL A 230 26.58 -4.42 -3.97
N PRO A 231 26.47 -5.48 -4.80
CA PRO A 231 25.44 -5.56 -5.84
C PRO A 231 24.04 -5.28 -5.30
N CYS A 232 23.30 -4.39 -5.94
CA CYS A 232 21.91 -4.09 -5.58
C CYS A 232 21.18 -3.51 -6.80
N GLU A 233 20.10 -4.14 -7.23
CA GLU A 233 19.31 -3.82 -8.42
C GLU A 233 18.27 -2.72 -8.15
N VAL A 234 18.55 -1.84 -7.19
CA VAL A 234 17.69 -0.70 -6.85
C VAL A 234 18.23 0.54 -7.56
N ASP A 235 17.38 1.21 -8.33
CA ASP A 235 17.74 2.44 -8.99
C ASP A 235 17.77 3.64 -8.01
N ARG A 236 18.58 4.66 -8.32
CA ARG A 236 18.80 5.80 -7.43
C ARG A 236 17.56 6.67 -7.23
N ILE A 237 16.69 6.76 -8.23
CA ILE A 237 15.46 7.56 -8.15
C ILE A 237 14.45 6.83 -7.26
N GLY A 238 14.27 5.53 -7.47
CA GLY A 238 13.45 4.66 -6.64
C GLY A 238 13.89 4.69 -5.17
N LEU A 239 15.21 4.65 -4.93
CA LEU A 239 15.78 4.81 -3.59
C LEU A 239 15.44 6.18 -2.97
N GLY A 240 15.58 7.25 -3.73
CA GLY A 240 15.21 8.61 -3.30
C GLY A 240 13.73 8.72 -2.96
N LEU A 241 12.85 8.19 -3.81
CA LEU A 241 11.40 8.11 -3.59
C LEU A 241 11.06 7.30 -2.34
N GLY A 242 11.75 6.19 -2.12
CA GLY A 242 11.60 5.34 -0.94
C GLY A 242 12.00 6.05 0.34
N LEU A 243 13.23 6.55 0.43
CA LEU A 243 13.75 7.26 1.61
C LEU A 243 12.90 8.49 1.94
N PHE A 244 12.62 9.33 0.94
CA PHE A 244 11.79 10.52 1.13
C PHE A 244 10.37 10.12 1.54
N GLY A 245 9.73 9.20 0.82
CA GLY A 245 8.35 8.84 1.05
C GLY A 245 8.10 8.15 2.38
N PHE A 246 8.91 7.16 2.74
CA PHE A 246 8.80 6.49 4.04
C PHE A 246 9.16 7.45 5.18
N GLY A 247 10.19 8.28 5.01
CA GLY A 247 10.60 9.25 6.02
C GLY A 247 9.51 10.28 6.33
N THR A 248 8.92 10.92 5.31
CA THR A 248 7.86 11.91 5.51
C THR A 248 6.60 11.28 6.09
N LEU A 249 6.19 10.11 5.60
CA LEU A 249 5.02 9.40 6.13
C LEU A 249 5.23 8.94 7.57
N LEU A 250 6.41 8.45 7.93
CA LEU A 250 6.72 8.05 9.30
C LEU A 250 6.51 9.22 10.26
N ILE A 251 7.03 10.41 9.92
CA ILE A 251 6.85 11.63 10.72
C ILE A 251 5.36 11.98 10.84
N LEU A 252 4.61 11.97 9.74
CA LEU A 252 3.19 12.30 9.75
C LEU A 252 2.33 11.30 10.54
N PHE A 253 2.65 10.00 10.47
CA PHE A 253 1.95 8.97 11.24
C PHE A 253 2.27 9.04 12.74
N ILE A 254 3.53 9.31 13.11
CA ILE A 254 3.91 9.53 14.52
C ILE A 254 3.16 10.74 15.06
N ASN A 255 3.17 11.86 14.33
CA ASN A 255 2.43 13.06 14.68
C ASN A 255 0.93 12.75 14.86
N PHE A 256 0.31 12.07 13.89
CA PHE A 256 -1.09 11.65 13.97
C PHE A 256 -1.38 10.77 15.20
N PHE A 257 -0.52 9.80 15.50
CA PHE A 257 -0.68 8.88 16.63
C PHE A 257 -0.60 9.62 17.97
N VAL A 258 0.41 10.46 18.12
CA VAL A 258 0.64 11.26 19.33
C VAL A 258 -0.54 12.21 19.59
N HIS A 259 -1.00 12.93 18.56
CA HIS A 259 -2.13 13.83 18.69
C HIS A 259 -3.48 13.13 18.87
N SER A 260 -3.68 11.94 18.30
CA SER A 260 -4.96 11.23 18.38
C SER A 260 -5.12 10.45 19.69
N TYR A 261 -4.03 9.96 20.27
CA TYR A 261 -4.09 9.03 21.40
C TYR A 261 -3.57 9.59 22.72
N PHE A 262 -2.60 10.52 22.70
CA PHE A 262 -2.02 11.10 23.92
C PHE A 262 -2.48 12.52 24.18
N PHE A 263 -2.51 13.38 23.15
CA PHE A 263 -3.00 14.76 23.30
C PHE A 263 -4.49 14.91 22.92
N GLY A 264 -5.08 13.86 22.35
CA GLY A 264 -6.43 13.84 21.81
C GLY A 264 -7.52 13.54 22.82
N THR A 265 -7.51 14.17 24.00
CA THR A 265 -8.66 14.32 24.91
C THR A 265 -8.41 15.43 25.93
N SER A 266 -8.67 16.68 25.52
CA SER A 266 -9.06 17.75 26.45
C SER A 266 -10.14 18.64 25.81
N LYS A 267 -11.17 18.03 25.20
CA LYS A 267 -12.45 18.67 24.83
C LYS A 267 -13.52 17.59 24.77
N ASN A 268 -14.00 17.19 25.95
CA ASN A 268 -15.35 16.63 26.24
C ASN A 268 -15.48 16.31 27.73
N LYS A 269 -15.14 17.30 28.57
CA LYS A 269 -15.87 17.57 29.80
C LYS A 269 -16.36 19.01 29.65
N VAL A 270 -17.61 19.24 30.05
CA VAL A 270 -18.38 20.49 30.02
C VAL A 270 -19.35 20.60 28.83
N GLN A 271 -20.62 20.48 29.25
CA GLN A 271 -21.92 20.75 28.60
C GLN A 271 -22.49 19.67 27.67
#